data_AF-A0A8J6H117-F1
#
_entry.id   AF-A0A8J6H117-F1
#
_cell.length_a   1.000
_cell.length_b   1.000
_cell.length_c   1.000
_cell.angle_alpha   90.00
_cell.angle_beta   90.00
_cell.angle_gamma   90.00
#
_symmetry.space_group_name_H-M   'P 1'
#
loop_
_entity.id
_entity.type
_entity.pdbx_description
1 polymer ?
#
loop_
_entity_poly.entity_id
_entity_poly.type
_entity_poly.pdbx_seq_one_letter_code
_entity_poly.pdbx_strand_id
1 'polypeptide(L)'
;MKFNSLEEIYLFSLLIKESEIIESPPLGMSLKDEVLKIMPLLMMTSIYDCYTLARGCTATLSNFVKATFDAISKTYSYLTPNLWKETVFTKSP
;
A
#
# COMPACT_ATOMS: atom_id res chain seq x y z
N MET A 1 -2.83 2.25 23.86
CA MET A 1 -3.29 1.46 22.70
C MET A 1 -2.12 0.63 22.23
N LYS A 2 -2.26 -0.69 22.18
CA LYS A 2 -1.23 -1.58 21.62
C LYS A 2 -1.82 -2.17 20.35
N PHE A 3 -1.29 -1.77 19.19
CA PHE A 3 -1.59 -2.42 17.92
C PHE A 3 -0.70 -3.65 17.79
N ASN A 4 -1.25 -4.76 17.32
CA ASN A 4 -0.47 -5.99 17.15
C ASN A 4 0.15 -6.08 15.75
N SER A 5 -0.47 -5.47 14.75
CA SER A 5 0.00 -5.48 13.36
C SER A 5 -0.50 -4.28 12.53
N LEU A 6 0.10 -4.02 11.36
CA LEU A 6 -0.29 -2.92 10.47
C LEU A 6 -1.65 -3.17 9.82
N GLU A 7 -2.00 -4.43 9.58
CA GLU A 7 -3.28 -4.83 8.99
C GLU A 7 -4.46 -4.37 9.84
N GLU A 8 -4.30 -4.36 11.16
CA GLU A 8 -5.32 -3.87 12.09
C GLU A 8 -5.57 -2.36 11.90
N ILE A 9 -4.51 -1.58 11.71
CA ILE A 9 -4.61 -0.14 11.41
C ILE A 9 -5.32 0.09 10.07
N TYR A 10 -4.96 -0.69 9.04
CA TYR A 10 -5.58 -0.60 7.72
C TYR A 10 -7.05 -1.03 7.73
N LEU A 11 -7.41 -2.07 8.49
CA LEU A 11 -8.78 -2.57 8.62
C LEU A 11 -9.73 -1.49 9.17
N PHE A 12 -9.27 -0.73 10.17
CA PHE A 12 -10.05 0.35 10.79
C PHE A 12 -9.82 1.72 10.11
N SER A 13 -9.05 1.78 9.02
CA SER A 13 -8.74 3.03 8.29
C SER A 13 -8.20 4.15 9.20
N LEU A 14 -7.39 3.78 10.21
CA LEU A 14 -6.83 4.72 11.17
C LEU A 14 -5.69 5.53 10.55
N LEU A 15 -5.65 6.83 10.83
CA LEU A 15 -4.62 7.73 10.30
C LEU A 15 -3.29 7.56 11.08
N ILE A 16 -2.24 7.16 10.38
CA ILE A 16 -0.87 7.11 10.91
C ILE A 16 -0.27 8.51 10.84
N LYS A 17 0.08 9.10 11.99
CA LYS A 17 0.71 10.44 12.08
C LYS A 17 2.18 10.41 12.47
N GLU A 18 2.63 9.31 13.07
CA GLU A 18 4.00 9.13 13.57
C GLU A 18 4.69 8.04 12.74
N SER A 19 5.88 8.31 12.22
CA SER A 19 6.64 7.35 11.39
C SER A 19 7.14 6.16 12.21
N GLU A 20 7.41 6.37 13.50
CA GLU A 20 7.87 5.35 14.45
C GLU A 20 6.89 4.17 14.56
N ILE A 21 5.60 4.37 14.27
CA ILE A 21 4.57 3.32 14.24
C ILE A 21 4.92 2.24 13.20
N ILE A 22 5.49 2.65 12.07
CA ILE A 22 5.88 1.76 10.97
C ILE A 22 7.22 1.05 11.26
N GLU A 23 8.10 1.70 12.04
CA GLU A 23 9.43 1.20 12.38
C GLU A 23 9.45 0.32 13.65
N SER A 24 8.42 0.39 14.49
CA SER A 24 8.36 -0.32 15.78
C SER A 24 8.22 -1.86 15.61
N PRO A 25 9.03 -2.68 16.31
CA PRO A 25 8.95 -4.14 16.26
C PRO A 25 7.82 -4.61 17.21
N PRO A 26 6.61 -4.93 16.68
CA PRO A 26 6.27 -6.14 15.91
C PRO A 26 5.61 -5.86 14.54
N LEU A 27 5.54 -4.59 14.13
CA LEU A 27 4.89 -4.10 12.90
C LEU A 27 5.86 -3.93 11.71
N GLY A 28 7.16 -3.87 11.99
CA GLY A 28 8.19 -3.54 11.00
C GLY A 28 8.28 -4.56 9.86
N MET A 29 7.86 -4.14 8.66
CA MET A 29 8.31 -4.76 7.42
C MET A 29 9.79 -4.41 7.23
N SER A 30 10.59 -5.30 6.65
CA SER A 30 11.95 -4.97 6.22
C SER A 30 11.87 -3.97 5.07
N LEU A 31 11.76 -2.68 5.41
CA LEU A 31 11.71 -1.59 4.44
C LEU A 31 13.10 -1.42 3.84
N LYS A 32 13.16 -1.44 2.52
CA LYS A 32 14.37 -1.10 1.77
C LYS A 32 14.26 0.35 1.36
N ASP A 33 15.12 1.20 1.89
CA ASP A 33 15.19 2.60 1.48
C ASP A 33 15.94 2.72 0.15
N GLU A 34 15.25 2.43 -0.95
CA GLU A 34 15.77 2.72 -2.28
C GLU A 34 15.34 4.14 -2.70
N VAL A 35 16.33 5.03 -2.82
CA VAL A 35 16.12 6.37 -3.39
C VAL A 35 15.51 6.19 -4.77
N LEU A 36 14.36 6.84 -5.00
CA LEU A 36 13.59 6.82 -6.25
C LEU A 36 14.41 7.37 -7.44
N LYS A 37 15.37 6.60 -7.94
CA LYS A 37 15.54 6.45 -9.38
C LYS A 37 14.31 5.71 -9.87
N ILE A 38 14.03 5.75 -11.17
CA ILE A 38 12.90 5.05 -11.81
C ILE A 38 13.10 3.51 -11.74
N MET A 39 13.60 2.97 -10.63
CA MET A 39 13.29 1.60 -10.27
C MET A 39 11.76 1.53 -10.14
N PRO A 40 11.10 0.65 -10.91
CA PRO A 40 9.65 0.56 -10.87
C PRO A 40 9.21 0.30 -9.43
N LEU A 41 8.34 1.14 -8.90
CA LEU A 41 7.66 0.95 -7.60
C LEU A 41 7.12 -0.48 -7.45
N LEU A 42 6.83 -1.15 -8.56
CA LEU A 42 6.50 -2.57 -8.64
C LEU A 42 7.54 -3.48 -7.96
N MET A 43 8.84 -3.18 -8.03
CA MET A 43 9.88 -3.96 -7.32
C MET A 43 9.82 -3.82 -5.81
N MET A 44 9.26 -2.72 -5.29
CA MET A 44 9.03 -2.56 -3.85
C MET A 44 7.77 -3.31 -3.40
N THR A 45 6.87 -3.63 -4.34
CA THR A 45 5.69 -4.45 -4.08
C THR A 45 5.97 -5.93 -4.33
N SER A 46 5.09 -6.81 -3.84
CA SER A 46 5.15 -8.26 -4.10
C SER A 46 4.57 -8.66 -5.47
N ILE A 47 4.62 -7.79 -6.48
CA ILE A 47 4.08 -8.05 -7.83
C ILE A 47 5.19 -8.61 -8.72
N TYR A 48 5.05 -9.89 -9.11
CA TYR A 48 6.04 -10.58 -9.95
C TYR A 48 5.94 -10.18 -11.43
N ASP A 49 4.74 -10.19 -12.00
CA ASP A 49 4.48 -9.92 -13.41
C ASP A 49 3.33 -8.92 -13.57
N CYS A 50 3.54 -7.89 -14.38
CA CYS A 50 2.53 -6.85 -14.64
C CYS A 50 2.72 -6.23 -16.03
N TYR A 51 1.63 -6.12 -16.79
CA TYR A 51 1.60 -5.29 -17.99
C TYR A 51 1.27 -3.85 -17.62
N THR A 52 2.06 -2.90 -18.11
CA THR A 52 1.89 -1.47 -17.83
C THR A 52 1.52 -0.70 -19.10
N LEU A 53 0.62 0.27 -18.94
CA LEU A 53 0.28 1.24 -19.98
C LEU A 53 0.19 2.61 -19.34
N ALA A 54 0.92 3.58 -19.87
CA ALA A 54 0.86 4.96 -19.43
C ALA A 54 0.35 5.85 -20.57
N ARG A 55 -0.62 6.72 -20.28
CA ARG A 55 -1.19 7.69 -21.24
C ARG A 55 -1.16 9.08 -20.62
N GLY A 56 -0.96 10.11 -21.44
CA GLY A 56 -0.83 11.51 -21.00
C GLY A 56 0.63 11.98 -20.94
N CYS A 57 0.88 13.09 -20.24
CA CYS A 57 2.24 13.61 -20.05
C CYS A 57 3.01 12.77 -19.02
N THR A 58 3.67 11.73 -19.50
CA THR A 58 4.46 10.78 -18.67
C THR A 58 5.89 11.26 -18.42
N ALA A 59 6.30 12.38 -19.02
CA ALA A 59 7.65 12.92 -18.91
C ALA A 59 7.99 13.45 -17.50
N THR A 60 6.99 13.77 -16.67
CA THR A 60 7.20 14.19 -15.29
C THR A 60 7.21 12.98 -14.35
N LEU A 61 8.38 12.67 -13.79
CA LEU A 61 8.59 11.55 -12.85
C LEU A 61 7.58 11.56 -11.70
N SER A 62 7.31 12.73 -11.12
CA SER A 62 6.36 12.88 -10.02
C SER A 62 4.95 12.41 -10.38
N ASN A 63 4.44 12.78 -11.56
CA ASN A 63 3.09 12.36 -11.99
C ASN A 63 3.05 10.85 -12.27
N PHE A 64 4.11 10.29 -12.85
CA PHE A 64 4.20 8.87 -13.13
C PHE A 64 4.24 8.02 -11.84
N VAL A 65 5.05 8.43 -10.86
CA VAL A 65 5.13 7.81 -9.53
C VAL A 65 3.78 7.88 -8.82
N LYS A 66 3.14 9.06 -8.82
CA LYS A 66 1.84 9.26 -8.17
C LYS A 66 0.73 8.43 -8.81
N ALA A 67 0.72 8.32 -10.14
CA ALA A 67 -0.23 7.48 -10.87
C ALA A 67 -0.03 5.99 -10.58
N THR A 68 1.23 5.54 -10.49
CA THR A 68 1.55 4.15 -10.15
C THR A 68 1.14 3.81 -8.72
N PHE A 69 1.42 4.69 -7.76
CA PHE A 69 0.99 4.52 -6.37
C PHE A 69 -0.54 4.49 -6.24
N ASP A 70 -1.24 5.38 -6.93
CA ASP A 70 -2.71 5.42 -6.94
C ASP A 70 -3.31 4.12 -7.52
N ALA A 71 -2.71 3.57 -8.57
CA ALA A 71 -3.13 2.29 -9.14
C ALA A 71 -2.97 1.13 -8.14
N ILE A 72 -1.85 1.06 -7.41
CA ILE A 72 -1.61 0.03 -6.39
C ILE A 72 -2.57 0.19 -5.22
N SER A 73 -2.78 1.41 -4.71
CA SER A 73 -3.71 1.68 -3.60
C SER A 73 -5.14 1.23 -3.94
N LYS A 74 -5.57 1.43 -5.19
CA LYS A 74 -6.89 1.02 -5.68
C LYS A 74 -7.09 -0.49 -5.78
N THR A 75 -6.04 -1.31 -5.72
CA THR A 75 -6.19 -2.79 -5.79
C THR A 75 -7.11 -3.32 -4.68
N TYR A 76 -6.99 -2.81 -3.46
CA TYR A 76 -7.86 -3.18 -2.33
C TYR A 76 -9.25 -2.56 -2.40
N SER A 77 -9.44 -1.51 -3.21
CA SER A 77 -10.75 -0.89 -3.44
C SER A 77 -11.61 -1.65 -4.45
N TYR A 78 -11.02 -2.58 -5.21
CA TYR A 78 -11.74 -3.38 -6.20
C TYR A 78 -12.36 -4.63 -5.56
N LEU A 79 -13.68 -4.75 -5.63
CA LEU A 79 -14.42 -5.87 -5.06
C LEU A 79 -14.43 -7.08 -6.02
N THR A 80 -13.72 -8.14 -5.67
CA THR A 80 -13.78 -9.41 -6.39
C THR A 80 -14.84 -10.35 -5.79
N PRO A 81 -15.38 -11.33 -6.55
CA PRO A 81 -16.36 -12.28 -6.04
C PRO A 81 -15.93 -13.04 -4.78
N ASN A 82 -14.62 -13.24 -4.59
CA ASN A 82 -14.06 -13.90 -3.41
C ASN A 82 -14.29 -13.09 -2.12
N LEU A 83 -14.47 -11.78 -2.25
CA LEU A 83 -14.66 -10.82 -1.15
C LEU A 83 -16.14 -10.50 -0.89
N TRP A 84 -17.09 -11.15 -1.58
CA TRP A 84 -18.53 -10.92 -1.38
C TRP A 84 -19.10 -11.54 -0.10
N LYS A 85 -18.30 -12.35 0.60
CA LYS A 85 -18.69 -12.92 1.89
C LYS A 85 -18.90 -11.79 2.90
N GLU A 86 -19.88 -11.98 3.77
CA GLU A 86 -20.18 -11.00 4.83
C GLU A 86 -18.96 -10.79 5.73
N THR A 87 -18.67 -9.52 6.02
CA THR A 87 -17.56 -9.12 6.89
C THR A 87 -17.92 -9.34 8.35
N VAL A 88 -17.05 -10.04 9.09
CA VAL A 88 -17.19 -10.15 10.55
C VAL A 88 -16.54 -8.93 11.19
N PHE A 89 -17.34 -8.07 11.81
CA PHE A 89 -16.85 -6.88 12.49
C PHE A 89 -16.21 -7.24 13.83
N THR A 90 -14.95 -6.88 14.00
CA THR A 90 -14.23 -6.96 15.28
C THR A 90 -14.30 -5.61 16.01
N LYS A 91 -13.97 -5.61 17.31
CA LYS A 91 -13.93 -4.37 18.10
C LYS A 91 -12.77 -3.48 17.63
N SER A 92 -12.98 -2.18 17.60
CA SER A 92 -11.91 -1.22 17.31
C SER A 92 -10.83 -1.28 18.40
N PRO A 93 -9.54 -1.26 18.03
CA PRO A 93 -8.40 -1.22 18.95
C PRO A 93 -8.28 0.09 19.74
#